data_AF-A0A653D408-F1
#
_entry.id   AF-A0A653D408-F1
#
_cell.length_a   1.000
_cell.length_b   1.000
_cell.length_c   1.000
_cell.angle_alpha   90.00
_cell.angle_beta   90.00
_cell.angle_gamma   90.00
#
_symmetry.space_group_name_H-M   'P 1'
#
loop_
_entity.id
_entity.type
_entity.pdbx_description
1 polymer ?
#
loop_
_entity_poly.entity_id
_entity_poly.type
_entity_poly.pdbx_seq_one_letter_code
_entity_poly.pdbx_strand_id
1 'polypeptide(L)'
;MNVPTTFIIESLDKAMLPTNLLVVLLKNIFRFGRLGITVTSDDQVHLMLSYSPKRETVEKKLKLLPVKYLRVFADSEEEFKLLCT
;
A
#
# COMPACT_ATOMS: atom_id res chain seq x y z
N MET A 1 12.27 14.25 -8.34
CA MET A 1 12.53 12.79 -8.23
C MET A 1 11.27 12.15 -7.66
N ASN A 2 10.74 11.11 -8.30
CA ASN A 2 9.62 10.36 -7.75
C ASN A 2 10.19 9.36 -6.74
N VAL A 3 10.18 9.71 -5.46
CA VAL A 3 10.64 8.81 -4.39
C VAL A 3 9.66 7.64 -4.33
N PRO A 4 10.12 6.39 -4.54
CA PRO A 4 9.28 5.20 -4.37
C PRO A 4 8.70 5.14 -2.96
N THR A 5 7.52 4.55 -2.82
CA THR A 5 6.85 4.45 -1.53
C THR A 5 6.22 3.08 -1.38
N THR A 6 6.35 2.52 -0.20
CA THR A 6 5.63 1.30 0.18
C THR A 6 4.56 1.65 1.21
N PHE A 7 3.34 1.20 0.97
CA PHE A 7 2.27 1.25 1.96
C PHE A 7 2.11 -0.14 2.58
N ILE A 8 2.15 -0.21 3.90
CA ILE A 8 1.76 -1.40 4.66
C ILE A 8 0.33 -1.17 5.11
N ILE A 9 -0.60 -2.02 4.67
CA ILE A 9 -2.04 -1.79 4.86
C ILE A 9 -2.65 -3.05 5.48
N GLU A 10 -3.43 -2.87 6.53
CA GLU A 10 -4.14 -3.95 7.21
C GLU A 10 -5.61 -3.60 7.32
N SER A 11 -6.48 -4.58 7.04
CA SER A 11 -7.92 -4.44 7.23
C SER A 11 -8.27 -4.49 8.71
N LEU A 12 -9.03 -3.51 9.18
CA LEU A 12 -9.57 -3.44 10.54
C LEU A 12 -10.86 -4.25 10.69
N ASP A 13 -11.53 -4.57 9.58
CA ASP A 13 -12.72 -5.40 9.54
C ASP A 13 -12.57 -6.45 8.42
N LYS A 14 -12.08 -7.63 8.80
CA LYS A 14 -11.86 -8.75 7.86
C LYS A 14 -13.16 -9.40 7.38
N ALA A 15 -14.28 -9.20 8.09
CA ALA A 15 -15.57 -9.75 7.66
C ALA A 15 -16.13 -8.92 6.50
N MET A 16 -16.04 -7.59 6.60
CA MET A 16 -16.46 -6.67 5.53
C MET A 16 -15.42 -6.55 4.41
N LEU A 17 -14.15 -6.52 4.76
CA LEU A 17 -13.04 -6.28 3.84
C LEU A 17 -11.93 -7.32 4.05
N PRO A 18 -12.09 -8.55 3.55
CA PRO A 18 -11.06 -9.57 3.62
C PRO A 18 -9.83 -9.20 2.77
N THR A 19 -8.67 -9.77 3.11
CA THR A 19 -7.36 -9.41 2.51
C THR A 19 -7.34 -9.50 0.99
N ASN A 20 -7.97 -10.53 0.41
CA ASN A 20 -8.09 -10.71 -1.03
C ASN A 20 -8.87 -9.55 -1.70
N LEU A 21 -9.96 -9.09 -1.09
CA LEU A 21 -10.74 -7.96 -1.57
C LEU A 21 -9.97 -6.65 -1.40
N LEU A 22 -9.27 -6.47 -0.27
CA LEU A 22 -8.39 -5.32 -0.04
C LEU A 22 -7.33 -5.21 -1.14
N VAL A 23 -6.67 -6.33 -1.50
CA VAL A 23 -5.70 -6.38 -2.60
C VAL A 23 -6.33 -5.90 -3.92
N VAL A 24 -7.55 -6.37 -4.25
CA VAL A 24 -8.26 -5.95 -5.47
C VAL A 24 -8.60 -4.45 -5.44
N LEU A 25 -9.08 -3.93 -4.30
CA LEU A 25 -9.38 -2.51 -4.15
C LEU A 25 -8.12 -1.65 -4.31
N LEU A 26 -7.02 -2.01 -3.65
CA LEU A 26 -5.75 -1.29 -3.75
C LEU A 26 -5.22 -1.29 -5.18
N LYS A 27 -5.37 -2.40 -5.92
CA LYS A 27 -4.99 -2.46 -7.33
C LYS A 27 -5.78 -1.48 -8.21
N ASN A 28 -7.04 -1.21 -7.88
CA ASN A 28 -7.89 -0.27 -8.60
C ASN A 28 -7.65 1.19 -8.16
N ILE A 29 -7.53 1.42 -6.85
CA ILE A 29 -7.29 2.74 -6.27
C ILE A 29 -5.94 3.30 -6.72
N PHE A 30 -4.90 2.46 -6.76
CA PHE A 30 -3.55 2.77 -7.19
C PHE A 30 -3.23 2.04 -8.50
N ARG A 31 -3.96 2.41 -9.55
CA ARG A 31 -3.87 1.79 -10.88
C ARG A 31 -2.53 2.03 -11.58
N PHE A 32 -1.89 3.18 -11.36
CA PHE A 32 -0.67 3.59 -12.04
C PHE A 32 0.54 3.48 -11.11
N GLY A 33 1.73 3.30 -11.69
CA GLY A 33 2.99 3.32 -10.94
C GLY A 33 3.11 2.24 -9.86
N ARG A 34 2.34 1.15 -9.94
CA ARG A 34 2.45 0.02 -9.02
C ARG A 34 3.59 -0.88 -9.45
N LEU A 35 4.55 -1.08 -8.55
CA LEU A 35 5.68 -1.99 -8.74
C LEU A 35 5.35 -3.41 -8.28
N GLY A 36 4.57 -3.54 -7.20
CA GLY A 36 4.23 -4.82 -6.62
C GLY A 36 3.12 -4.73 -5.59
N ILE A 37 2.54 -5.88 -5.29
CA ILE A 37 1.65 -6.06 -4.16
C ILE A 37 1.89 -7.44 -3.56
N THR A 38 2.24 -7.50 -2.29
CA THR A 38 2.49 -8.74 -1.56
C THR A 38 1.58 -8.81 -0.34
N VAL A 39 1.24 -10.03 0.06
CA VAL A 39 0.46 -10.31 1.26
C VAL A 39 1.37 -11.10 2.19
N THR A 40 1.58 -10.60 3.40
CA THR A 40 2.40 -11.28 4.41
C THR A 40 1.61 -12.38 5.11
N SER A 41 2.31 -13.23 5.88
CA SER A 41 1.67 -14.24 6.72
C SER A 41 0.69 -13.67 7.76
N ASP A 42 0.88 -12.39 8.13
CA ASP A 42 0.04 -11.68 9.11
C ASP A 42 -1.13 -10.92 8.46
N ASP A 43 -1.51 -11.28 7.23
CA ASP A 43 -2.57 -10.62 6.44
C ASP A 43 -2.31 -9.13 6.12
N GLN A 44 -1.06 -8.68 6.19
CA GLN A 44 -0.71 -7.31 5.82
C GLN A 44 -0.46 -7.23 4.31
N VAL A 45 -0.98 -6.17 3.70
CA VAL A 45 -0.82 -5.91 2.26
C VAL A 45 0.25 -4.85 2.07
N HIS A 46 1.36 -5.22 1.45
CA HIS A 46 2.42 -4.29 1.08
C HIS A 46 2.18 -3.85 -0.36
N LEU A 47 1.85 -2.57 -0.54
CA LEU A 47 1.67 -1.94 -1.84
C LEU A 47 2.88 -1.08 -2.18
N MET A 48 3.64 -1.50 -3.17
CA MET A 48 4.86 -0.81 -3.63
C MET A 48 4.53 0.06 -4.83
N LEU A 49 4.86 1.35 -4.75
CA LEU A 49 4.66 2.32 -5.82
C LEU A 49 5.98 2.96 -6.24
N SER A 50 6.16 3.16 -7.55
CA SER A 50 7.30 3.86 -8.16
C SER A 50 7.24 5.38 -7.97
N TYR A 51 6.29 5.86 -7.17
CA TYR A 51 6.04 7.25 -6.91
C TYR A 51 5.47 7.43 -5.51
N SER A 52 5.46 8.69 -5.08
CA SER A 52 4.96 9.11 -3.79
C SER A 52 3.61 9.83 -3.96
N PRO A 53 2.46 9.16 -3.75
CA PRO A 53 1.16 9.84 -3.82
C PRO A 53 1.07 10.99 -2.82
N LYS A 54 0.38 12.08 -3.18
CA LYS A 54 0.11 13.18 -2.24
C LYS A 54 -0.71 12.68 -1.06
N ARG A 55 -0.38 13.16 0.15
CA ARG A 55 -1.05 12.77 1.40
C ARG A 55 -2.58 12.93 1.31
N GLU A 56 -3.05 14.08 0.84
CA GLU A 56 -4.48 14.37 0.66
C GLU A 56 -5.19 13.36 -0.24
N THR A 57 -4.51 12.88 -1.30
CA THR A 57 -5.06 11.89 -2.23
C THR A 57 -5.18 10.52 -1.56
N VAL A 58 -4.17 10.13 -0.78
CA VAL A 58 -4.19 8.87 -0.02
C VAL A 58 -5.29 8.91 1.04
N GLU A 59 -5.36 9.98 1.84
CA GLU A 59 -6.39 10.15 2.86
C GLU A 59 -7.78 10.12 2.25
N LYS A 60 -8.05 10.84 1.16
CA LYS A 60 -9.36 10.79 0.48
C LYS A 60 -9.73 9.38 0.00
N LYS A 61 -8.76 8.61 -0.50
CA LYS A 61 -9.00 7.25 -1.04
C LYS A 61 -9.14 6.19 0.06
N LEU A 62 -8.35 6.28 1.13
CA LEU A 62 -8.27 5.25 2.16
C LEU A 62 -9.16 5.52 3.38
N LYS A 63 -9.51 6.78 3.67
CA LYS A 63 -10.36 7.13 4.84
C LYS A 63 -11.76 6.52 4.79
N LEU A 64 -12.24 6.15 3.60
CA LEU A 64 -13.54 5.50 3.42
C LEU A 64 -13.48 3.98 3.64
N LEU A 65 -12.29 3.41 3.81
CA LEU A 65 -12.09 1.98 4.00
C LEU A 65 -11.77 1.69 5.48
N PRO A 66 -12.24 0.56 6.02
CA PRO A 66 -11.89 0.12 7.37
C PRO A 66 -10.45 -0.44 7.37
N VAL A 67 -9.46 0.42 7.17
CA VAL A 67 -8.04 0.03 7.09
C VAL A 67 -7.18 0.91 7.98
N LYS A 68 -6.12 0.32 8.55
CA LYS A 68 -4.97 1.06 9.05
C LYS A 68 -3.84 0.97 8.03
N TYR A 69 -3.07 2.02 7.88
CA TYR A 69 -1.92 2.01 6.97
C TYR A 69 -0.72 2.74 7.56
N LEU A 70 0.46 2.25 7.21
CA LEU A 70 1.74 2.94 7.39
C LEU A 70 2.30 3.26 6.01
N ARG A 71 2.85 4.47 5.88
CA ARG A 71 3.61 4.87 4.71
C ARG A 71 5.10 4.77 5.03
N VAL A 72 5.81 3.94 4.30
CA VAL A 72 7.26 3.78 4.41
C VAL A 72 7.90 4.45 3.20
N PHE A 73 8.78 5.41 3.48
CA PHE A 73 9.65 6.02 2.48
C PHE A 73 10.95 5.23 2.48
N ALA A 74 11.50 5.01 1.29
CA ALA A 74 12.87 4.55 1.17
C ALA A 74 13.72 5.76 0.78
N ASP A 75 14.77 6.02 1.54
CA ASP A 75 15.72 7.10 1.27
C ASP A 75 16.72 6.69 0.16
N SER A 76 16.76 5.39 -0.18
CA SER A 76 17.55 4.82 -1.28
C SER A 76 16.81 3.70 -2.03
N GLU A 77 17.23 3.40 -3.26
CA GLU A 77 16.70 2.27 -4.04
C GLU A 77 17.04 0.92 -3.37
N GLU A 78 18.15 0.84 -2.63
CA GLU A 78 18.58 -0.34 -1.90
C GLU A 78 17.67 -0.63 -0.71
N GLU A 79 17.33 0.40 0.08
CA GLU A 79 16.34 0.30 1.15
C GLU A 79 14.97 -0.08 0.59
N PHE A 80 14.60 0.48 -0.57
CA PHE A 80 13.35 0.11 -1.24
C PHE A 80 13.30 -1.38 -1.58
N LYS A 81 14.38 -1.96 -2.10
CA LYS A 81 14.46 -3.39 -2.42
C LYS A 81 14.32 -4.29 -1.18
N LEU A 82 14.89 -3.88 -0.04
CA LEU A 82 14.75 -4.60 1.23
C LEU A 82 13.29 -4.64 1.72
N LEU A 83 12.51 -3.58 1.48
CA LEU A 83 11.09 -3.51 1.83
C LEU A 83 10.18 -4.32 0.89
N CYS A 84 10.70 -4.75 -0.25
CA CYS A 84 9.97 -5.46 -1.30
C CYS A 84 10.22 -6.98 -1.31
N THR A 85 11.13 -7.47 -0.47
CA THR A 85 11.54 -8.89 -0.35
C THR A 85 10.80 -9.56 0.80
#